data_AF-A0A2V5M968-F1
#
_entry.id   AF-A0A2V5M968-F1
#
_cell.length_a   1.000
_cell.length_b   1.000
_cell.length_c   1.000
_cell.angle_alpha   90.00
_cell.angle_beta   90.00
_cell.angle_gamma   90.00
#
_symmetry.space_group_name_H-M   'P 1'
#
loop_
_entity.id
_entity.type
_entity.pdbx_description
1 polymer ?
#
loop_
_entity_poly.entity_id
_entity_poly.type
_entity_poly.pdbx_seq_one_letter_code
_entity_poly.pdbx_strand_id
1 'polypeptide(L)'
;LKEIKFRVNIDEHDYLTKVRHAEEFLDRGNKVRVQLQFRGREMAHQELGTHLVEKVRDDLSSMSQVETDPKIAGRNITMTLAPLPANRRKRKFTAPKTVEETEEAGALAEP
;
A
#
# COMPACT_ATOMS: atom_id res chain seq x y z
N LEU A 1 -1.39 17.96 -1.02
CA LEU A 1 -0.89 16.83 -1.84
C LEU A 1 0.47 16.44 -1.28
N LYS A 2 0.61 15.22 -0.76
CA LYS A 2 1.87 14.70 -0.24
C LYS A 2 2.43 13.71 -1.25
N GLU A 3 3.73 13.79 -1.49
CA GLU A 3 4.41 12.87 -2.39
C GLU A 3 5.40 12.03 -1.60
N ILE A 4 5.32 10.71 -1.75
CA ILE A 4 6.24 9.76 -1.14
C ILE A 4 7.05 9.14 -2.26
N LYS A 5 8.35 9.43 -2.25
CA LYS A 5 9.31 8.87 -3.20
C LYS A 5 9.91 7.61 -2.61
N PHE A 6 9.82 6.54 -3.38
CA PHE A 6 10.38 5.24 -3.08
C PHE A 6 11.52 4.93 -4.04
N ARG A 7 12.53 4.25 -3.50
CA ARG A 7 13.56 3.58 -4.30
C ARG A 7 13.17 2.12 -4.39
N VAL A 8 13.57 1.48 -5.48
CA VAL A 8 13.23 0.07 -5.71
C VAL A 8 13.94 -0.89 -4.73
N ASN A 9 15.10 -0.51 -4.19
CA ASN A 9 15.71 -1.16 -3.02
C ASN A 9 15.21 -0.50 -1.73
N ILE A 10 13.92 -0.62 -1.44
CA ILE A 10 13.41 -0.24 -0.13
C ILE A 10 13.63 -1.38 0.86
N ASP A 11 14.15 -1.04 2.03
CA ASP A 11 14.25 -1.95 3.16
C ASP A 11 12.86 -2.16 3.81
N GLU A 12 12.58 -3.34 4.33
CA GLU A 12 11.28 -3.66 4.95
C GLU A 12 10.93 -2.68 6.09
N HIS A 13 11.92 -2.24 6.85
CA HIS A 13 11.71 -1.27 7.94
C HIS A 13 11.31 0.13 7.42
N ASP A 14 11.94 0.59 6.33
CA ASP A 14 11.57 1.87 5.71
C ASP A 14 10.18 1.77 5.07
N TYR A 15 9.85 0.63 4.44
CA TYR A 15 8.52 0.38 3.89
C TYR A 15 7.42 0.57 4.93
N LEU A 16 7.54 -0.09 6.09
CA LEU A 16 6.56 0.02 7.18
C LEU A 16 6.38 1.46 7.67
N THR A 17 7.47 2.23 7.75
CA THR A 17 7.43 3.63 8.17
C THR A 17 6.69 4.50 7.13
N LYS A 18 6.91 4.24 5.85
CA LYS A 18 6.26 4.99 4.76
C LYS A 18 4.78 4.66 4.63
N VAL A 19 4.38 3.40 4.84
CA VAL A 19 2.98 2.95 4.87
C VAL A 19 2.23 3.67 6.00
N ARG A 20 2.77 3.64 7.22
CA ARG A 20 2.19 4.37 8.37
C ARG A 20 2.01 5.86 8.11
N HIS A 21 3.00 6.49 7.46
CA HIS A 21 2.87 7.89 7.07
C HIS A 21 1.81 8.09 5.99
N ALA A 22 1.71 7.20 4.99
CA ALA A 22 0.68 7.26 3.97
C ALA A 22 -0.73 7.16 4.59
N GLU A 23 -0.93 6.23 5.52
CA GLU A 23 -2.16 6.12 6.32
C GLU A 23 -2.48 7.41 7.06
N GLU A 24 -1.52 7.99 7.77
CA GLU A 24 -1.73 9.24 8.52
C GLU A 24 -2.06 10.42 7.59
N PHE A 25 -1.44 10.51 6.41
CA PHE A 25 -1.77 11.55 5.44
C PHE A 25 -3.19 11.39 4.88
N LEU A 26 -3.61 10.16 4.64
CA LEU A 26 -4.96 9.85 4.22
C LEU A 26 -5.97 10.13 5.33
N ASP A 27 -5.63 9.87 6.60
CA ASP A 27 -6.45 10.22 7.75
C ASP A 27 -6.64 11.73 7.86
N ARG A 28 -5.60 12.52 7.61
CA ARG A 28 -5.68 13.99 7.55
C ARG A 28 -6.40 14.55 6.32
N GLY A 29 -6.91 13.70 5.42
CA GLY A 29 -7.61 14.14 4.21
C GLY A 29 -6.69 14.68 3.12
N ASN A 30 -5.41 14.29 3.13
CA ASN A 30 -4.45 14.66 2.09
C ASN A 30 -4.30 13.56 1.04
N LYS A 31 -4.29 13.95 -0.24
CA LYS A 31 -3.91 13.08 -1.36
C LYS A 31 -2.45 12.65 -1.21
N VAL A 32 -2.18 11.36 -1.43
CA VAL A 32 -0.84 10.76 -1.40
C VAL A 32 -0.48 10.30 -2.81
N ARG A 33 0.62 10.82 -3.33
CA ARG A 33 1.22 10.36 -4.58
C ARG A 33 2.43 9.52 -4.25
N VAL A 34 2.39 8.24 -4.61
CA VAL A 34 3.50 7.30 -4.48
C VAL A 34 4.28 7.31 -5.79
N GLN A 35 5.57 7.59 -5.73
CA GLN A 35 6.46 7.57 -6.89
C GLN A 35 7.63 6.63 -6.61
N LEU A 36 7.68 5.50 -7.30
CA LEU A 36 8.85 4.66 -7.40
C LEU A 36 9.73 5.14 -8.56
N GLN A 37 11.01 5.32 -8.30
CA GLN A 37 12.02 5.58 -9.34
C GLN A 37 12.89 4.34 -9.55
N PHE A 38 13.02 3.93 -10.81
CA PHE A 38 13.90 2.84 -11.23
C PHE A 38 15.20 3.43 -11.76
N ARG A 39 16.33 2.85 -11.35
CA ARG A 39 17.60 3.03 -12.07
C ARG A 39 17.64 1.98 -13.18
N GLY A 40 18.08 2.36 -14.38
CA GLY A 40 17.91 1.54 -15.60
C GLY A 40 18.49 0.11 -15.61
N ARG A 41 19.19 -0.33 -14.55
CA ARG A 41 19.65 -1.72 -14.38
C ARG A 41 18.73 -2.56 -13.48
N GLU A 42 17.69 -1.96 -12.93
CA GLU A 42 16.80 -2.55 -11.92
C GLU A 42 15.39 -2.80 -12.48
N MET A 43 15.25 -2.92 -13.80
CA MET A 43 13.98 -3.30 -14.44
C MET A 43 13.48 -4.68 -13.96
N ALA A 44 14.38 -5.54 -13.44
CA ALA A 44 14.03 -6.81 -12.80
C ALA A 44 13.24 -6.63 -11.49
N HIS A 45 13.41 -5.51 -10.78
CA HIS A 45 12.66 -5.21 -9.56
C HIS A 45 11.38 -4.40 -9.84
N GLN A 46 10.97 -4.28 -11.11
CA GLN A 46 9.67 -3.73 -11.48
C GLN A 46 8.53 -4.58 -10.93
N GLU A 47 8.69 -5.91 -10.89
CA GLU A 47 7.73 -6.82 -10.25
C GLU A 47 7.63 -6.56 -8.75
N LEU A 48 8.76 -6.40 -8.05
CA LEU A 48 8.75 -6.03 -6.62
C LEU A 48 8.07 -4.68 -6.38
N GLY A 49 8.32 -3.69 -7.23
CA GLY A 49 7.67 -2.39 -7.16
C GLY A 49 6.16 -2.48 -7.36
N THR A 50 5.70 -3.30 -8.30
CA THR A 50 4.27 -3.55 -8.55
C THR A 50 3.64 -4.23 -7.33
N HIS A 51 4.25 -5.30 -6.82
CA HIS A 51 3.79 -5.99 -5.62
C HIS A 51 3.72 -5.08 -4.39
N LEU A 52 4.72 -4.21 -4.20
CA LEU A 52 4.75 -3.25 -3.10
C LEU A 52 3.56 -2.29 -3.21
N VAL A 53 3.31 -1.77 -4.41
CA VAL A 53 2.22 -0.84 -4.65
C VAL A 53 0.86 -1.51 -4.52
N GLU A 54 0.72 -2.77 -4.93
CA GLU A 54 -0.48 -3.58 -4.69
C GLU A 54 -0.72 -3.82 -3.20
N LYS A 55 0.34 -4.09 -2.42
CA LYS A 55 0.24 -4.27 -0.97
C LYS A 55 -0.19 -2.97 -0.27
N VAL A 56 0.40 -1.84 -0.66
CA VAL A 56 0.00 -0.50 -0.18
C VAL A 56 -1.43 -0.17 -0.59
N ARG A 57 -1.82 -0.53 -1.81
CA ARG A 57 -3.20 -0.36 -2.29
C ARG A 57 -4.18 -1.12 -1.42
N ASP A 58 -3.91 -2.37 -1.11
CA ASP A 58 -4.80 -3.24 -0.33
C ASP A 58 -4.99 -2.67 1.09
N ASP A 59 -3.88 -2.36 1.76
CA ASP A 59 -3.85 -1.78 3.10
C ASP A 59 -4.60 -0.43 3.17
N LEU A 60 -4.37 0.43 2.17
CA LEU A 60 -4.99 1.76 2.08
C LEU A 60 -6.39 1.74 1.45
N SER A 61 -6.87 0.64 0.87
CA SER A 61 -8.18 0.53 0.22
C SER A 61 -9.32 0.74 1.22
N SER A 62 -9.04 0.60 2.52
CA SER A 62 -10.02 0.81 3.59
C SER A 62 -10.30 2.29 3.88
N MET A 63 -9.35 3.21 3.60
CA MET A 63 -9.46 4.64 3.93
C MET A 63 -9.26 5.57 2.72
N SER A 64 -8.77 5.03 1.61
CA SER A 64 -8.45 5.77 0.39
C SER A 64 -9.02 5.09 -0.84
N GLN A 65 -9.26 5.89 -1.86
CA GLN A 65 -9.64 5.42 -3.19
C GLN A 65 -8.44 5.62 -4.12
N VAL A 66 -8.12 4.59 -4.90
CA VAL A 66 -7.13 4.70 -5.97
C VAL A 66 -7.72 5.58 -7.05
N GLU A 67 -7.14 6.78 -7.23
CA GLU A 67 -7.53 7.69 -8.30
C GLU A 67 -6.72 7.41 -9.57
N THR A 68 -5.48 6.95 -9.40
CA THR A 68 -4.61 6.53 -10.49
C THR A 68 -3.92 5.24 -10.11
N ASP A 69 -4.27 4.17 -10.82
CA ASP A 69 -3.60 2.87 -10.76
C ASP A 69 -2.09 3.00 -10.98
N PRO A 70 -1.27 2.06 -10.45
CA PRO A 70 0.17 2.03 -10.68
C PRO A 70 0.48 2.06 -12.17
N LYS A 71 0.93 3.21 -12.66
CA LYS A 71 1.29 3.40 -14.06
C LYS A 71 2.80 3.53 -14.18
N ILE A 72 3.36 2.68 -15.05
CA ILE A 72 4.76 2.74 -15.41
C ILE A 72 4.91 3.88 -16.44
N ALA A 73 5.52 4.97 -16.01
CA ALA A 73 5.88 6.12 -16.83
C ALA A 73 7.39 6.08 -17.12
N GLY A 74 7.79 5.21 -18.05
CA GLY A 74 9.19 5.05 -18.45
C GLY A 74 10.05 4.42 -17.36
N ARG A 75 10.77 5.24 -16.59
CA ARG A 75 11.69 4.81 -15.51
C ARG A 75 11.10 4.99 -14.12
N ASN A 76 9.80 5.25 -14.04
CA ASN A 76 9.13 5.57 -12.80
C ASN A 76 7.81 4.81 -12.75
N ILE A 77 7.45 4.24 -11.61
CA ILE A 77 6.06 3.86 -11.34
C ILE A 77 5.45 4.96 -10.51
N THR A 78 4.30 5.48 -10.93
CA THR A 78 3.55 6.44 -10.13
C THR A 78 2.16 5.90 -9.87
N MET A 79 1.70 6.04 -8.63
CA MET A 79 0.36 5.74 -8.19
C MET A 79 -0.16 6.92 -7.39
N THR A 80 -1.44 7.25 -7.52
CA THR A 80 -2.06 8.32 -6.74
C THR A 80 -3.24 7.76 -5.96
N LEU A 81 -3.18 7.93 -4.64
CA LEU A 81 -4.24 7.59 -3.70
C LEU A 81 -4.91 8.88 -3.24
N ALA A 82 -6.23 8.92 -3.38
CA ALA A 82 -7.05 10.01 -2.88
C ALA A 82 -7.74 9.58 -1.57
N PRO A 83 -7.68 10.39 -0.51
CA PRO A 83 -8.44 10.13 0.71
C PRO A 83 -9.93 10.29 0.40
N LEU A 84 -10.74 9.40 0.97
CA LEU A 84 -12.19 9.56 0.90
C LEU A 84 -12.62 10.78 1.73
N PRO A 85 -13.49 11.66 1.21
CA PRO A 85 -13.99 12.81 1.96
C PRO A 85 -14.80 12.33 3.17
N ALA A 86 -14.72 13.10 4.26
CA ALA A 86 -15.25 12.77 5.59
C ALA A 86 -16.74 12.35 5.64
N ASN A 87 -17.52 12.56 4.58
CA ASN A 87 -18.94 12.22 4.50
C ASN A 87 -19.24 10.77 4.02
N ARG A 88 -18.22 10.00 3.60
CA ARG A 88 -18.37 8.56 3.29
C ARG A 88 -17.40 7.67 4.07
N ARG A 89 -16.74 8.20 5.11
CA ARG A 89 -15.92 7.41 6.01
C ARG A 89 -16.80 6.49 6.85
N LYS A 90 -16.90 5.22 6.46
CA LYS A 90 -17.20 4.17 7.43
C LYS A 90 -15.91 3.91 8.22
N ARG A 91 -15.85 4.40 9.45
CA ARG A 91 -14.82 3.98 10.42
C ARG A 91 -14.86 2.46 10.53
N LYS A 92 -13.72 1.80 10.30
CA LYS A 92 -13.52 0.37 10.66
C LYS A 92 -12.63 0.18 11.88
N PHE A 93 -11.96 1.23 12.37
CA PHE A 93 -11.11 1.17 13.58
C PHE A 93 -11.75 1.76 14.85
N THR A 94 -13.05 1.57 15.01
CA THR A 94 -13.59 1.31 16.35
C THR A 94 -14.63 0.21 16.24
N ALA A 95 -14.17 -1.04 16.25
CA ALA A 95 -14.54 -2.06 17.23
C ALA A 95 -13.50 -3.20 17.15
N PRO A 96 -13.16 -3.86 18.27
CA PRO A 96 -12.00 -4.73 18.34
C PRO A 96 -12.20 -6.05 17.61
N LYS A 97 -11.06 -6.62 17.18
CA LYS A 97 -10.80 -8.06 16.94
C LYS A 97 -11.33 -8.64 15.61
N THR A 98 -10.40 -9.15 14.79
CA THR A 98 -10.19 -10.59 14.55
C THR A 98 -9.17 -10.74 13.43
N VAL A 99 -8.04 -11.33 13.79
CA VAL A 99 -7.11 -11.99 12.88
C VAL A 99 -7.75 -13.32 12.49
N GLU A 100 -7.91 -13.59 11.21
CA GLU A 100 -8.14 -14.90 10.57
C GLU A 100 -8.38 -14.57 9.08
N GLU A 101 -7.72 -15.15 8.09
CA GLU A 101 -7.07 -16.46 7.98
C GLU A 101 -5.96 -16.38 6.90
N THR A 102 -4.93 -17.20 7.06
CA THR A 102 -4.28 -17.82 5.91
C THR A 102 -4.20 -19.30 6.23
N GLU A 103 -4.82 -20.08 5.36
CA GLU A 103 -4.95 -21.54 5.34
C GLU A 103 -3.62 -22.26 5.62
N GLU A 104 -3.68 -23.41 6.30
CA GLU A 104 -3.14 -24.66 5.77
C GLU A 104 -3.74 -25.89 6.48
N ALA A 105 -3.89 -26.95 5.70
CA ALA A 105 -4.77 -28.08 5.93
C ALA A 105 -4.17 -29.21 6.77
N GLY A 106 -5.06 -30.02 7.37
CA GLY A 106 -4.98 -31.48 7.22
C GLY A 106 -4.61 -32.31 8.46
N ALA A 107 -5.60 -33.09 8.92
CA ALA A 107 -5.48 -34.49 9.39
C ALA A 107 -4.70 -34.74 10.70
N LEU A 108 -5.03 -35.68 11.58
CA LEU A 108 -6.15 -36.60 11.83
C LEU A 108 -5.90 -37.12 13.27
N ALA A 109 -6.95 -37.59 13.93
CA ALA A 109 -6.98 -38.06 15.32
C ALA A 109 -5.95 -39.16 15.69
N GLU A 110 -5.57 -39.14 16.97
CA GLU A 110 -5.44 -40.22 17.98
C GLU A 110 -5.69 -41.70 17.55
N PRO A 111 -5.21 -42.71 18.32
CA PRO A 111 -5.06 -42.72 19.79
C PRO A 111 -3.75 -43.24 20.38
#